data_AF-A0AB37R5Z1-F1
#
_entry.id   AF-A0AB37R5Z1-F1
#
_cell.length_a   1.000
_cell.length_b   1.000
_cell.length_c   1.000
_cell.angle_alpha   90.00
_cell.angle_beta   90.00
_cell.angle_gamma   90.00
#
_symmetry.space_group_name_H-M   'P 1'
#
loop_
_entity.id
_entity.type
_entity.pdbx_description
1 polymer ?
#
loop_
_entity_poly.entity_id
_entity_poly.type
_entity_poly.pdbx_seq_one_letter_code
_entity_poly.pdbx_strand_id
1 'polypeptide(L)'
;MAVTVAALKGSTDSAEYAYIDCNVVGAEADKLIRRCQEAVAAEKKVLVSFRIGDIWADVFTYSSGAKQGQPGVSLKGRLLYLAWIKVEGEYVYQAPQKEEASASSESSESDTTPVVQSEASAASEPTDVAPAATPSKPTRAKPARAGRGKKQAA
;
A
#
# COMPACT_ATOMS: atom_id res chain seq x y z
N MET A 1 17.06 -2.04 18.44
CA MET A 1 15.96 -2.98 18.80
C MET A 1 15.32 -3.45 17.50
N ALA A 2 14.95 -4.73 17.38
CA ALA A 2 14.27 -5.24 16.19
C ALA A 2 12.81 -5.56 16.52
N VAL A 3 11.88 -5.22 15.62
CA VAL A 3 10.44 -5.45 15.77
C VAL A 3 9.86 -5.88 14.43
N THR A 4 8.90 -6.80 14.44
CA THR A 4 8.13 -7.14 13.24
C THR A 4 6.80 -6.40 13.28
N VAL A 5 6.53 -5.61 12.25
CA VAL A 5 5.28 -4.85 12.13
C VAL A 5 4.33 -5.62 11.21
N ALA A 6 3.12 -5.88 11.70
CA ALA A 6 2.02 -6.40 10.88
C ALA A 6 1.27 -5.22 10.24
N ALA A 7 1.68 -4.82 9.05
CA ALA A 7 1.08 -3.73 8.31
C ALA A 7 -0.27 -4.16 7.70
N LEU A 8 -1.34 -3.48 8.07
CA LEU A 8 -2.67 -3.66 7.49
C LEU A 8 -2.69 -3.10 6.07
N LYS A 9 -3.17 -3.90 5.11
CA LYS A 9 -3.36 -3.52 3.71
C LYS A 9 -4.74 -3.97 3.21
N GLY A 10 -5.27 -3.29 2.21
CA GLY A 10 -6.58 -3.61 1.63
C GLY A 10 -7.70 -2.74 2.20
N SER A 11 -8.95 -3.11 1.89
CA SER A 11 -10.15 -2.44 2.40
C SER A 11 -10.46 -2.84 3.83
N THR A 12 -11.33 -2.08 4.49
CA THR A 12 -11.80 -2.36 5.86
C THR A 12 -12.44 -3.75 5.98
N ASP A 13 -13.15 -4.21 4.96
CA ASP A 13 -13.85 -5.49 4.95
C ASP A 13 -12.95 -6.69 4.62
N SER A 14 -11.79 -6.47 4.00
CA SER A 14 -10.83 -7.52 3.64
C SER A 14 -9.39 -7.07 3.96
N ALA A 15 -9.11 -6.90 5.25
CA ALA A 15 -7.79 -6.53 5.72
C ALA A 15 -6.81 -7.71 5.57
N GLU A 16 -5.75 -7.48 4.82
CA GLU A 16 -4.60 -8.38 4.71
C GLU A 16 -3.44 -7.83 5.56
N TYR A 17 -2.57 -8.73 6.01
CA TYR A 17 -1.38 -8.36 6.79
C TYR A 17 -0.12 -8.59 5.97
N ALA A 18 0.72 -7.57 5.88
CA ALA A 18 2.09 -7.68 5.40
C ALA A 18 3.04 -7.55 6.59
N TYR A 19 3.90 -8.54 6.78
CA TYR A 19 4.88 -8.54 7.86
C TYR A 19 6.17 -7.89 7.39
N ILE A 20 6.68 -6.93 8.15
CA ILE A 20 7.92 -6.21 7.85
C ILE A 20 8.82 -6.24 9.08
N ASP A 21 10.01 -6.81 8.92
CA ASP A 21 11.05 -6.84 9.95
C ASP A 21 11.77 -5.48 9.99
N CYS A 22 11.55 -4.74 11.06
CA CYS A 22 12.03 -3.38 11.20
C CYS A 22 13.13 -3.28 12.27
N ASN A 23 14.19 -2.56 11.94
CA ASN A 23 15.12 -2.06 12.95
C ASN A 23 14.64 -0.69 13.45
N VAL A 24 14.52 -0.52 14.77
CA VAL A 24 14.11 0.73 15.39
C VAL A 24 15.30 1.68 15.48
N VAL A 25 15.20 2.84 14.81
CA VAL A 25 16.28 3.84 14.75
C VAL A 25 15.95 5.08 15.60
N GLY A 26 14.67 5.39 15.79
CA GLY A 26 14.24 6.54 16.58
C GLY A 26 14.27 6.28 18.09
N ALA A 27 14.92 7.16 18.86
CA ALA A 27 14.99 7.04 20.33
C ALA A 27 13.60 7.15 21.00
N GLU A 28 12.72 8.00 20.48
CA GLU A 28 11.33 8.10 20.93
C GLU A 28 10.54 6.84 20.61
N ALA A 29 10.69 6.31 19.39
CA ALA A 29 10.03 5.07 18.98
C ALA A 29 10.46 3.88 19.86
N ASP A 30 11.76 3.75 20.19
CA ASP A 30 12.25 2.69 21.08
C ASP A 30 11.60 2.73 22.47
N LYS A 31 11.50 3.92 23.08
CA LYS A 31 10.84 4.10 24.39
C LYS A 31 9.36 3.71 24.34
N LEU A 32 8.65 4.11 23.29
CA LEU A 32 7.22 3.84 23.13
C LEU A 32 6.96 2.35 22.94
N ILE A 33 7.73 1.68 22.09
CA ILE A 33 7.61 0.24 21.85
C ILE A 33 7.85 -0.53 23.15
N ARG A 34 8.85 -0.14 23.95
CA ARG A 34 9.10 -0.77 25.26
C ARG A 34 7.93 -0.64 26.22
N ARG A 35 7.26 0.52 26.26
CA ARG A 35 6.04 0.70 27.07
C ARG A 35 4.89 -0.18 26.58
N CYS A 36 4.76 -0.35 25.27
CA CYS A 36 3.70 -1.17 24.69
C CYS A 36 4.00 -2.67 24.72
N GLN A 37 5.21 -3.08 25.09
CA GLN A 37 5.62 -4.48 25.09
C GLN A 37 4.79 -5.33 26.06
N GLU A 38 4.44 -4.79 27.22
CA GLU A 38 3.54 -5.46 28.18
C GLU A 38 2.12 -5.62 27.62
N ALA A 39 1.59 -4.60 26.94
CA ALA A 39 0.26 -4.66 26.32
C ALA A 39 0.22 -5.72 25.21
N VAL A 40 1.28 -5.82 24.40
CA VAL A 40 1.41 -6.87 23.37
C VAL A 40 1.54 -8.26 24.00
N ALA A 41 2.33 -8.39 25.08
CA ALA A 41 2.48 -9.66 25.80
C ALA A 41 1.17 -10.11 26.47
N ALA A 42 0.32 -9.15 26.86
CA ALA A 42 -1.03 -9.39 27.37
C ALA A 42 -2.07 -9.60 26.25
N GLU A 43 -1.65 -9.80 25.00
CA GLU A 43 -2.50 -10.01 23.82
C GLU A 43 -3.54 -8.91 23.57
N LYS A 44 -3.28 -7.69 24.05
CA LYS A 44 -4.16 -6.56 23.81
C LYS A 44 -4.06 -6.09 22.36
N LYS A 45 -5.16 -5.57 21.82
CA LYS A 45 -5.17 -4.95 20.49
C LYS A 45 -4.38 -3.65 20.51
N VAL A 46 -3.15 -3.68 19.98
CA VAL A 46 -2.31 -2.50 19.80
C VAL A 46 -2.30 -2.11 18.32
N LEU A 47 -2.75 -0.90 18.02
CA LEU A 47 -2.69 -0.31 16.68
C LEU A 47 -1.76 0.88 16.71
N VAL A 48 -0.92 1.03 15.69
CA VAL A 48 0.03 2.13 15.60
C VAL A 48 0.03 2.71 14.19
N SER A 49 0.19 4.02 14.10
CA SER A 49 0.59 4.65 12.84
C SER A 49 2.08 4.88 12.85
N PHE A 50 2.74 4.44 11.79
CA PHE A 50 4.19 4.40 11.72
C PHE A 50 4.69 4.89 10.36
N ARG A 51 5.95 5.33 10.33
CA ARG A 51 6.71 5.58 9.10
C ARG A 51 7.91 4.64 9.08
N ILE A 52 8.00 3.84 8.03
CA ILE A 52 9.17 3.01 7.71
C ILE A 52 9.88 3.65 6.52
N GLY A 53 11.20 3.74 6.61
CA GLY A 53 12.07 4.10 5.50
C GLY A 53 13.04 2.98 5.17
N ASP A 54 13.75 3.15 4.05
CA ASP A 54 14.72 2.18 3.55
C ASP A 54 14.12 0.76 3.53
N ILE A 55 13.01 0.53 2.82
CA ILE A 55 12.43 -0.82 2.72
C ILE A 55 13.19 -1.60 1.65
N TRP A 56 13.66 -2.81 1.98
CA TRP A 56 14.26 -3.73 1.01
C TRP A 56 13.75 -5.15 1.19
N ALA A 57 13.70 -5.90 0.09
CA ALA A 57 13.39 -7.32 0.10
C ALA A 57 14.67 -8.12 0.36
N ASP A 58 14.64 -8.97 1.39
CA ASP A 58 15.72 -9.90 1.70
C ASP A 58 15.33 -11.32 1.27
N VAL A 59 16.02 -11.84 0.26
CA VAL A 59 15.77 -13.16 -0.29
C VAL A 59 16.64 -14.16 0.47
N PHE A 60 16.00 -15.13 1.11
CA PHE A 60 16.69 -16.16 1.88
C PHE A 60 16.25 -17.55 1.41
N THR A 61 17.03 -18.56 1.75
CA THR A 61 16.65 -19.95 1.49
C THR A 61 16.20 -20.59 2.81
N TYR A 62 15.02 -21.21 2.82
CA TYR A 62 14.57 -21.95 3.99
C TYR A 62 15.53 -23.12 4.25
N SER A 63 16.19 -23.12 5.40
CA SER A 63 17.12 -24.18 5.80
C SER A 63 16.43 -25.40 6.40
N SER A 64 15.16 -25.28 6.79
CA SER A 64 14.40 -26.32 7.49
C SER A 64 12.89 -26.17 7.27
N GLY A 65 12.14 -27.25 7.50
CA GLY A 65 10.68 -27.30 7.35
C GLY A 65 10.19 -27.73 5.97
N ALA A 66 8.88 -27.69 5.75
CA ALA A 66 8.24 -28.18 4.51
C ALA A 66 8.66 -27.43 3.23
N LYS A 67 9.19 -26.22 3.38
CA LYS A 67 9.68 -25.36 2.28
C LYS A 67 11.21 -25.36 2.17
N GLN A 68 11.90 -26.30 2.82
CA GLN A 68 13.37 -26.38 2.78
C GLN A 68 13.91 -26.34 1.35
N GLY A 69 14.93 -25.52 1.11
CA GLY A 69 15.57 -25.35 -0.20
C GLY A 69 14.84 -24.38 -1.15
N GLN A 70 13.65 -23.88 -0.80
CA GLN A 70 12.95 -22.87 -1.61
C GLN A 70 13.41 -21.45 -1.25
N PRO A 71 13.43 -20.52 -2.22
CA PRO A 71 13.65 -19.10 -1.93
C PRO A 71 12.41 -18.52 -1.23
N GLY A 72 12.63 -17.93 -0.07
CA GLY A 72 11.70 -17.05 0.63
C GLY A 72 12.11 -15.59 0.47
N VAL A 73 11.15 -14.69 0.70
CA VAL A 73 11.39 -13.25 0.74
C VAL A 73 10.87 -12.74 2.07
N SER A 74 11.70 -12.05 2.84
CA SER A 74 11.26 -11.23 3.98
C SER A 74 11.39 -9.76 3.61
N LEU A 75 10.42 -8.94 4.03
CA LEU A 75 10.52 -7.50 3.91
C LEU A 75 11.26 -6.96 5.14
N LYS A 76 12.33 -6.23 4.90
CA LYS A 76 13.10 -5.55 5.94
C LYS A 76 13.02 -4.04 5.76
N GLY A 77 13.15 -3.31 6.86
CA GLY A 77 13.19 -1.86 6.81
C GLY A 77 13.66 -1.21 8.10
N ARG A 78 13.57 0.12 8.13
CA ARG A 78 13.92 0.92 9.30
C ARG A 78 12.70 1.66 9.81
N LEU A 79 12.32 1.39 11.06
CA LEU A 79 11.24 2.13 11.71
C LEU A 79 11.78 3.50 12.13
N LEU A 80 11.29 4.53 11.46
CA LEU A 80 11.74 5.90 11.63
C LEU A 80 10.95 6.62 12.72
N TYR A 81 9.63 6.41 12.74
CA TYR A 81 8.72 7.22 13.55
C TYR A 81 7.39 6.52 13.84
N LEU A 82 6.80 6.86 14.99
CA LEU A 82 5.44 6.48 15.40
C LEU A 82 4.62 7.76 15.57
N ALA A 83 3.54 7.90 14.80
CA ALA A 83 2.67 9.07 14.84
C ALA A 83 1.66 8.99 15.98
N TRP A 84 1.06 7.83 16.18
CA TRP A 84 0.14 7.57 17.28
C TRP A 84 0.11 6.09 17.63
N ILE A 85 -0.32 5.80 18.86
CA ILE A 85 -0.48 4.46 19.39
C ILE A 85 -1.85 4.37 20.05
N LYS A 86 -2.62 3.35 19.67
CA LYS A 86 -3.87 2.95 20.30
C LYS A 86 -3.72 1.60 20.96
N VAL A 87 -4.17 1.49 22.21
CA VAL A 87 -4.29 0.22 22.92
C VAL A 87 -5.75 0.03 23.25
N GLU A 88 -6.34 -1.10 22.83
CA GLU A 88 -7.76 -1.41 23.03
C GLU A 88 -8.74 -0.33 22.51
N GLY A 89 -8.28 0.46 21.52
CA GLY A 89 -9.05 1.55 20.91
C GLY A 89 -8.77 2.94 21.49
N GLU A 90 -8.07 3.04 22.62
CA GLU A 90 -7.73 4.31 23.28
C GLU A 90 -6.36 4.83 22.86
N TYR A 91 -6.25 6.13 22.55
CA TYR A 91 -4.98 6.76 22.22
C TYR A 91 -4.10 6.93 23.46
N VAL A 92 -3.04 6.13 23.55
CA VAL A 92 -2.07 6.20 24.66
C VAL A 92 -0.90 7.12 24.34
N TYR A 93 -0.68 7.38 23.04
CA TYR A 93 0.33 8.30 22.56
C TYR A 93 -0.10 8.92 21.24
N GLN A 94 0.13 10.22 21.11
CA GLN A 94 0.02 10.95 19.86
C GLN A 94 1.19 11.93 19.80
N ALA A 95 2.01 11.79 18.76
CA ALA A 95 3.12 12.68 18.55
C ALA A 95 2.62 14.03 18.00
N PRO A 96 3.22 15.16 18.43
CA PRO A 96 2.91 16.45 17.84
C PRO A 96 3.30 16.40 16.36
N GLN A 97 2.34 16.66 15.46
CA GLN A 97 2.60 16.74 14.04
C GLN A 97 3.55 17.93 13.83
N LYS A 98 4.81 17.65 13.48
CA LYS A 98 5.68 18.68 12.92
C LYS A 98 5.10 19.00 11.54
N GLU A 99 4.43 20.15 11.46
CA GLU A 99 3.85 20.70 10.23
C GLU A 99 4.88 20.67 9.09
N GLU A 100 4.75 19.71 8.19
CA GLU A 100 5.25 19.87 6.84
C GLU A 100 4.14 20.62 6.09
N ALA A 101 4.33 21.94 5.97
CA ALA A 101 3.63 22.89 5.11
C ALA A 101 2.11 22.66 4.91
N SER A 102 1.34 23.48 5.63
CA SER A 102 -0.04 23.82 5.30
C SER A 102 -0.20 24.07 3.79
N ALA A 103 -0.88 23.15 3.10
CA ALA A 103 -1.62 23.45 1.89
C ALA A 103 -3.08 23.50 2.30
N SER A 104 -3.53 24.73 2.58
CA SER A 104 -4.90 25.08 2.91
C SER A 104 -5.90 24.41 1.97
N SER A 105 -6.91 23.77 2.55
CA SER A 105 -8.24 23.71 1.96
C SER A 105 -9.25 23.81 3.08
N GLU A 106 -9.25 24.95 3.75
CA GLU A 106 -10.46 25.47 4.37
C GLU A 106 -11.40 25.87 3.23
N SER A 107 -12.52 25.17 3.11
CA SER A 107 -13.68 25.66 2.36
C SER A 107 -14.90 25.37 3.22
N SER A 108 -15.07 26.23 4.22
CA SER A 108 -16.31 26.39 4.95
C SER A 108 -16.82 27.79 4.64
N GLU A 109 -17.64 27.93 3.62
CA GLU A 109 -18.50 29.10 3.47
C GLU A 109 -19.93 28.63 3.16
N SER A 110 -20.77 28.81 4.17
CA SER A 110 -22.20 28.62 4.15
C SER A 110 -22.87 29.79 3.42
N ASP A 111 -23.85 29.44 2.59
CA ASP A 111 -25.13 30.13 2.39
C ASP A 111 -25.11 31.65 2.10
N THR A 112 -25.38 32.03 0.85
CA THR A 112 -26.40 33.04 0.53
C THR A 112 -26.91 32.85 -0.91
N THR A 113 -28.20 32.56 -1.06
CA THR A 113 -28.95 32.87 -2.29
C THR A 113 -29.48 34.30 -2.20
N PRO A 114 -29.53 35.07 -3.32
CA PRO A 114 -30.85 35.32 -3.90
C PRO A 114 -30.92 35.37 -5.45
N VAL A 115 -32.02 34.77 -5.91
CA VAL A 115 -32.92 34.90 -7.08
C VAL A 115 -32.76 36.07 -8.09
N VAL A 116 -33.12 35.74 -9.37
CA VAL A 116 -33.61 36.52 -10.56
C VAL A 116 -32.61 37.42 -11.33
N GLN A 117 -32.51 37.43 -12.67
CA GLN A 117 -33.57 37.44 -13.70
C GLN A 117 -33.04 37.15 -15.14
N SER A 118 -33.94 36.60 -15.98
CA SER A 118 -34.13 36.78 -17.45
C SER A 118 -33.03 36.40 -18.46
N GLU A 119 -33.27 35.34 -19.26
CA GLU A 119 -33.76 35.35 -20.67
C GLU A 119 -32.59 35.18 -21.67
N ALA A 120 -32.42 33.99 -22.25
CA ALA A 120 -33.07 33.50 -23.47
C ALA A 120 -32.22 33.76 -24.73
N SER A 121 -31.94 32.67 -25.45
CA SER A 121 -31.98 32.56 -26.92
C SER A 121 -30.74 31.95 -27.59
N ALA A 122 -31.07 30.93 -28.40
CA ALA A 122 -30.46 30.50 -29.67
C ALA A 122 -29.01 29.96 -29.64
N ALA A 123 -28.82 28.64 -29.72
CA ALA A 123 -28.87 27.81 -30.94
C ALA A 123 -27.69 28.05 -31.89
N SER A 124 -26.88 27.00 -32.12
CA SER A 124 -26.16 26.69 -33.37
C SER A 124 -25.39 25.35 -33.24
N GLU A 125 -26.03 24.24 -33.60
CA GLU A 125 -25.43 23.23 -34.49
C GLU A 125 -25.66 23.71 -35.94
N PRO A 126 -25.10 23.13 -37.04
CA PRO A 126 -24.37 21.86 -37.23
C PRO A 126 -23.05 22.06 -38.04
N THR A 127 -22.26 21.06 -38.46
CA THR A 127 -22.47 20.26 -39.69
C THR A 127 -21.34 19.23 -39.86
N ASP A 128 -21.76 17.97 -39.97
CA ASP A 128 -21.31 16.88 -40.85
C ASP A 128 -20.08 17.09 -41.76
N VAL A 129 -19.18 16.09 -41.86
CA VAL A 129 -18.75 15.39 -43.10
C VAL A 129 -17.93 14.13 -42.73
N ALA A 130 -18.48 12.93 -42.99
CA ALA A 130 -17.76 11.66 -43.24
C ALA A 130 -17.36 11.58 -44.75
N PRO A 131 -16.54 10.64 -45.31
CA PRO A 131 -16.31 9.26 -44.84
C PRO A 131 -14.92 8.62 -45.20
N ALA A 132 -14.85 7.29 -44.97
CA ALA A 132 -14.09 6.26 -45.71
C ALA A 132 -12.63 5.92 -45.33
N ALA A 133 -12.43 4.73 -44.73
CA ALA A 133 -11.73 3.59 -45.36
C ALA A 133 -11.62 2.38 -44.40
N THR A 134 -11.80 1.18 -44.97
CA THR A 134 -11.99 -0.16 -44.39
C THR A 134 -10.68 -0.92 -44.10
N PRO A 135 -10.71 -2.16 -43.52
CA PRO A 135 -9.77 -2.66 -42.52
C PRO A 135 -8.59 -3.50 -43.07
N SER A 136 -7.62 -3.83 -42.23
CA SER A 136 -6.62 -4.88 -42.50
C SER A 136 -6.19 -5.64 -41.24
N LYS A 137 -6.45 -6.95 -41.24
CA LYS A 137 -5.81 -8.05 -40.46
C LYS A 137 -5.49 -9.13 -41.53
N PRO A 138 -4.67 -10.20 -41.34
CA PRO A 138 -3.95 -10.68 -40.16
C PRO A 138 -2.47 -11.08 -40.46
N THR A 139 -1.68 -11.64 -39.52
CA THR A 139 -1.42 -13.09 -39.48
C THR A 139 -0.55 -13.45 -38.27
N ARG A 140 -1.00 -14.46 -37.51
CA ARG A 140 -0.27 -15.14 -36.43
C ARG A 140 0.37 -16.39 -37.03
N ALA A 141 1.69 -16.50 -36.97
CA ALA A 141 2.41 -17.73 -37.31
C ALA A 141 2.94 -18.42 -36.04
N LYS A 142 2.57 -19.69 -35.87
CA LYS A 142 3.20 -20.70 -35.00
C LYS A 142 4.01 -21.63 -35.91
N PRO A 143 5.15 -22.15 -35.45
CA PRO A 143 5.35 -23.61 -35.50
C PRO A 143 5.85 -24.11 -34.13
N ALA A 144 5.33 -25.19 -33.57
CA ALA A 144 5.44 -26.61 -33.93
C ALA A 144 6.46 -27.31 -33.01
N ARG A 145 5.90 -28.17 -32.16
CA ARG A 145 6.54 -29.10 -31.22
C ARG A 145 6.88 -30.38 -31.97
N ALA A 146 8.11 -30.88 -31.86
CA ALA A 146 8.41 -32.30 -32.06
C ALA A 146 9.70 -32.67 -31.34
N GLY A 147 9.57 -33.46 -30.27
CA GLY A 147 10.70 -34.09 -29.59
C GLY A 147 11.02 -35.46 -30.19
N ARG A 148 12.29 -35.88 -30.11
CA ARG A 148 12.69 -37.29 -29.99
C ARG A 148 14.17 -37.38 -29.64
N GLY A 149 14.46 -37.55 -28.34
CA GLY A 149 15.79 -37.93 -27.85
C GLY A 149 15.69 -39.26 -27.13
N LYS A 150 15.96 -40.37 -27.83
CA LYS A 150 16.18 -41.68 -27.21
C LYS A 150 17.56 -41.66 -26.57
N LYS A 151 17.64 -41.86 -25.24
CA LYS A 151 18.85 -42.35 -24.58
C LYS A 151 18.73 -43.87 -24.44
N GLN A 152 19.68 -44.60 -25.01
CA GLN A 152 20.01 -45.96 -24.58
C GLN A 152 21.25 -45.84 -23.70
N ALA A 153 21.17 -46.35 -22.48
CA ALA A 153 22.29 -46.56 -21.59
C ALA A 153 22.72 -48.03 -21.72
N ALA A 154 24.03 -48.24 -21.77
CA ALA A 154 24.71 -49.46 -21.39
C ALA A 154 25.65 -49.08 -20.25
#